data_AF-A0A7C7P513-F1
#
_entry.id   AF-A0A7C7P513-F1
#
_cell.length_a   1.000
_cell.length_b   1.000
_cell.length_c   1.000
_cell.angle_alpha   90.00
_cell.angle_beta   90.00
_cell.angle_gamma   90.00
#
_symmetry.space_group_name_H-M   'P 1'
#
loop_
_entity.id
_entity.type
_entity.pdbx_description
1 polymer ?
#
loop_
_entity_poly.entity_id
_entity_poly.type
_entity_poly.pdbx_seq_one_letter_code
_entity_poly.pdbx_strand_id
1 'polypeptide(L)'
;LLTVAVALDNTSRENGCTEFWTGYQQGFLHQSNTFDGQISRDWIAEQQHIYAEMQAGDIAIFSCFTPHAAAANKSSQPRRMIFLSYNNSQDGEHYTAHYSHFRWYRTRQMSSFERVKHYFI
;
A
#
# COMPACT_ATOMS: atom_id res chain seq x y z
N LEU A 1 7.53 -6.13 9.97
CA LEU A 1 6.13 -5.65 9.88
C LEU A 1 5.46 -6.34 8.69
N LEU A 2 4.25 -6.84 8.89
CA LEU A 2 3.46 -7.52 7.87
C LEU A 2 2.24 -6.68 7.52
N THR A 3 1.85 -6.69 6.25
CA THR A 3 0.59 -6.13 5.79
C THR A 3 -0.33 -7.26 5.34
N VAL A 4 -1.57 -7.22 5.80
CA VAL A 4 -2.65 -8.12 5.43
C VAL A 4 -3.66 -7.30 4.62
N ALA A 5 -3.84 -7.66 3.36
CA ALA A 5 -4.79 -7.03 2.45
C ALA A 5 -5.96 -7.99 2.19
N VAL A 6 -7.16 -7.61 2.63
CA VAL A 6 -8.38 -8.39 2.47
C VAL A 6 -9.21 -7.80 1.34
N ALA A 7 -9.54 -8.61 0.34
CA ALA A 7 -10.37 -8.20 -0.79
C ALA A 7 -11.84 -8.10 -0.36
N LEU A 8 -12.45 -6.92 -0.51
CA LEU A 8 -13.89 -6.74 -0.33
C LEU A 8 -14.66 -6.86 -1.65
N ASP A 9 -13.98 -6.58 -2.76
CA ASP A 9 -14.47 -6.81 -4.11
C ASP A 9 -13.47 -7.70 -4.85
N ASN A 10 -13.92 -8.32 -5.94
CA ASN A 10 -13.02 -9.02 -6.85
C ASN A 10 -11.97 -8.05 -7.40
N THR A 11 -10.75 -8.54 -7.57
CA THR A 11 -9.63 -7.79 -8.11
C THR A 11 -9.13 -8.46 -9.38
N SER A 12 -8.83 -7.67 -10.40
CA SER A 12 -8.33 -8.15 -11.68
C SER A 12 -7.32 -7.15 -12.25
N ARG A 13 -6.58 -7.57 -13.28
CA ARG A 13 -5.69 -6.65 -14.00
C ARG A 13 -6.44 -5.48 -14.64
N GLU A 14 -7.69 -5.70 -15.07
CA GLU A 14 -8.54 -4.67 -15.67
C GLU A 14 -8.96 -3.60 -14.65
N ASN A 15 -9.37 -4.04 -13.45
CA ASN A 15 -9.72 -3.11 -12.39
C ASN A 15 -8.49 -2.59 -11.63
N GLY A 16 -7.29 -3.06 -11.96
CA GLY A 16 -5.99 -2.51 -11.59
C GLY A 16 -5.35 -3.13 -10.35
N CYS A 17 -5.59 -4.43 -10.10
CA CYS A 17 -5.16 -5.17 -8.91
C CYS A 17 -3.70 -4.89 -8.50
N THR A 18 -3.40 -5.14 -7.24
CA THR A 18 -2.03 -4.96 -6.73
C THR A 18 -1.08 -5.93 -7.45
N GLU A 19 0.02 -5.39 -7.92
CA GLU A 19 1.18 -6.11 -8.46
C GLU A 19 2.24 -6.18 -7.36
N PHE A 20 2.78 -7.37 -7.12
CA PHE A 20 3.79 -7.64 -6.09
C PHE A 20 5.07 -8.15 -6.75
N TRP A 21 6.22 -7.55 -6.41
CA TRP A 21 7.52 -8.06 -6.82
C TRP A 21 8.06 -9.04 -5.77
N THR A 22 8.13 -10.31 -6.13
CA THR A 22 8.42 -11.43 -5.21
C THR A 22 9.90 -11.77 -5.12
N GLY A 23 10.70 -11.35 -6.11
CA GLY A 23 12.14 -11.62 -6.15
C GLY A 23 12.99 -10.73 -5.24
N TYR A 24 12.43 -9.64 -4.72
CA TYR A 24 13.18 -8.66 -3.96
C TYR A 24 13.33 -9.05 -2.48
N GLN A 25 14.57 -9.20 -2.02
CA GLN A 25 14.89 -9.61 -0.63
C GLN A 25 15.92 -8.69 0.08
N GLN A 26 16.31 -7.57 -0.53
CA GLN A 26 17.47 -6.78 -0.09
C GLN A 26 17.16 -5.70 0.98
N GLY A 27 15.98 -5.72 1.59
CA GLY A 27 15.62 -4.78 2.67
C GLY A 27 15.10 -3.44 2.13
N PHE A 28 15.43 -2.31 2.77
CA PHE A 28 14.86 -1.01 2.37
C PHE A 28 15.37 -0.54 1.00
N LEU A 29 14.44 -0.23 0.09
CA LEU A 29 14.75 0.44 -1.17
C LEU A 29 14.75 1.97 -1.04
N HIS A 30 14.05 2.54 -0.06
CA HIS A 30 13.95 3.99 0.05
C HIS A 30 15.30 4.65 0.30
N GLN A 31 15.54 5.78 -0.37
CA GLN A 31 16.67 6.63 -0.06
C GLN A 31 16.49 7.23 1.33
N SER A 32 17.58 7.39 2.08
CA SER A 32 17.54 8.10 3.36
C SER A 32 16.97 9.51 3.16
N ASN A 33 16.05 9.93 4.03
CA ASN A 33 15.36 11.23 4.00
C ASN A 33 14.29 11.41 2.90
N THR A 34 13.95 10.36 2.12
CA THR A 34 12.75 10.35 1.27
C THR A 34 11.65 9.54 1.96
N PHE A 35 10.62 10.22 2.48
CA PHE A 35 9.47 9.60 3.17
C PHE A 35 8.21 9.49 2.28
N ASP A 36 8.37 9.58 0.96
CA ASP A 36 7.24 9.48 0.04
C ASP A 36 6.82 8.03 -0.27
N GLY A 37 7.61 7.05 0.15
CA GLY A 37 7.30 5.63 -0.07
C GLY A 37 7.44 5.22 -1.54
N GLN A 38 8.10 6.03 -2.38
CA GLN A 38 8.28 5.73 -3.79
C GLN A 38 9.65 5.12 -4.05
N ILE A 39 9.71 4.24 -5.04
CA ILE A 39 10.93 3.60 -5.53
C ILE A 39 10.92 3.68 -7.05
N SER A 40 12.10 3.75 -7.68
CA SER A 40 12.17 3.68 -9.14
C SER A 40 11.73 2.31 -9.63
N ARG A 41 10.91 2.28 -10.70
CA ARG A 41 10.53 1.02 -11.36
C ARG A 41 11.74 0.29 -11.94
N ASP A 42 12.80 1.02 -12.31
CA ASP A 42 14.02 0.43 -12.88
C ASP A 42 14.70 -0.54 -11.90
N TRP A 43 14.57 -0.30 -10.59
CA TRP A 43 15.19 -1.15 -9.56
C TRP A 43 14.54 -2.52 -9.43
N ILE A 44 13.30 -2.65 -9.87
CA ILE A 44 12.49 -3.87 -9.78
C ILE A 44 12.09 -4.39 -11.17
N ALA A 45 12.59 -3.77 -12.25
CA ALA A 45 12.20 -4.08 -13.62
C ALA A 45 12.52 -5.53 -14.03
N GLU A 46 13.64 -6.07 -13.55
CA GLU A 46 14.09 -7.44 -13.83
C GLU A 46 13.59 -8.46 -12.78
N GLN A 47 12.91 -7.99 -11.73
CA GLN A 47 12.45 -8.85 -10.66
C GLN A 47 11.16 -9.57 -11.05
N GLN A 48 11.02 -10.83 -10.62
CA GLN A 48 9.77 -11.56 -10.77
C GLN A 48 8.63 -10.83 -10.05
N HIS A 49 7.47 -10.79 -10.69
CA HIS A 49 6.26 -10.21 -10.12
C HIS A 49 5.03 -11.09 -10.33
N ILE A 50 3.99 -10.80 -9.57
CA ILE A 50 2.67 -11.42 -9.70
C ILE A 50 1.58 -10.36 -9.59
N TYR A 51 0.50 -10.55 -10.35
CA TYR A 51 -0.74 -9.80 -10.16
C TYR A 51 -1.62 -10.55 -9.16
N ALA A 52 -2.03 -9.86 -8.09
CA ALA A 52 -2.96 -10.42 -7.12
C ALA A 52 -4.39 -10.27 -7.63
N GLU A 53 -4.77 -11.11 -8.59
CA GLU A 53 -6.17 -11.29 -8.98
C GLU A 53 -6.86 -12.18 -7.95
N MET A 54 -7.87 -11.63 -7.28
CA MET A 54 -8.45 -12.17 -6.05
C MET A 54 -9.98 -12.10 -6.12
N GLN A 55 -10.66 -13.05 -5.50
CA GLN A 55 -12.08 -12.97 -5.23
C GLN A 55 -12.35 -12.20 -3.93
N ALA A 56 -13.55 -11.65 -3.78
CA ALA A 56 -13.96 -11.07 -2.51
C ALA A 56 -13.86 -12.13 -1.38
N GLY A 57 -13.18 -11.77 -0.29
CA GLY A 57 -12.85 -12.64 0.83
C GLY A 57 -11.43 -13.19 0.81
N ASP A 58 -10.73 -13.16 -0.33
CA ASP A 58 -9.33 -13.58 -0.41
C ASP A 58 -8.41 -12.62 0.36
N ILE A 59 -7.28 -13.17 0.83
CA ILE A 59 -6.31 -12.46 1.66
C ILE A 59 -4.91 -12.58 1.04
N ALA A 60 -4.27 -11.44 0.82
CA ALA A 60 -2.84 -11.36 0.54
C ALA A 60 -2.07 -10.93 1.80
N ILE A 61 -1.03 -11.67 2.15
CA ILE A 61 -0.12 -11.35 3.27
C ILE A 61 1.27 -11.12 2.70
N PHE A 62 1.86 -9.97 2.99
CA PHE A 62 3.18 -9.61 2.47
C PHE A 62 4.00 -8.79 3.47
N SER A 63 5.33 -8.80 3.28
CA SER A 63 6.25 -8.01 4.07
C SER A 63 6.08 -6.53 3.74
N CYS A 64 6.27 -5.64 4.73
CA CYS A 64 6.33 -4.21 4.49
C CYS A 64 7.45 -3.77 3.52
N PHE A 65 8.41 -4.66 3.25
CA PHE A 65 9.48 -4.44 2.27
C PHE A 65 9.18 -5.00 0.89
N THR A 66 8.07 -5.72 0.71
CA THR A 66 7.69 -6.23 -0.61
C THR A 66 7.30 -5.04 -1.50
N PRO A 67 8.05 -4.77 -2.59
CA PRO A 67 7.66 -3.74 -3.53
C PRO A 67 6.30 -4.09 -4.13
N HIS A 68 5.42 -3.10 -4.20
CA HIS A 68 4.08 -3.28 -4.71
C HIS A 68 3.56 -2.01 -5.37
N ALA A 69 2.68 -2.19 -6.35
CA ALA A 69 2.04 -1.09 -7.07
C ALA A 69 0.60 -1.48 -7.44
N ALA A 70 -0.26 -0.49 -7.58
CA ALA A 70 -1.60 -0.68 -8.09
C ALA A 70 -1.75 0.10 -9.40
N ALA A 71 -2.27 -0.54 -10.43
CA ALA A 71 -2.59 0.15 -11.67
C ALA A 71 -3.89 0.96 -11.53
N ALA A 72 -4.07 1.92 -12.44
CA ALA A 72 -5.33 2.64 -12.55
C ALA A 72 -6.48 1.67 -12.84
N ASN A 73 -7.64 1.89 -12.20
CA ASN A 73 -8.84 1.13 -12.49
C ASN A 73 -9.43 1.62 -13.83
N LYS A 74 -9.46 0.73 -14.83
CA LYS A 74 -10.02 1.03 -16.16
C LYS A 74 -11.41 0.41 -16.36
N SER A 75 -11.92 -0.29 -15.36
CA SER A 75 -13.23 -0.96 -15.39
C SER A 75 -14.31 -0.09 -14.74
N SER A 76 -15.57 -0.54 -14.82
CA SER A 76 -16.68 0.01 -14.05
C SER A 76 -16.83 -0.60 -12.65
N GLN A 77 -16.03 -1.60 -12.30
CA GLN A 77 -16.15 -2.34 -11.04
C GLN A 77 -15.23 -1.75 -9.96
N PRO A 78 -15.69 -1.63 -8.71
CA PRO A 78 -14.85 -1.19 -7.61
C PRO A 78 -13.78 -2.25 -7.26
N ARG A 79 -12.74 -1.82 -6.55
CA ARG A 79 -11.72 -2.69 -5.95
C ARG A 79 -11.44 -2.28 -4.51
N ARG A 80 -12.42 -2.44 -3.62
CA ARG A 80 -12.26 -2.11 -2.19
C ARG A 80 -11.41 -3.17 -1.50
N MET A 81 -10.53 -2.70 -0.63
CA MET A 81 -9.60 -3.52 0.14
C MET A 81 -9.56 -3.03 1.60
N ILE A 82 -9.41 -3.93 2.55
CA ILE A 82 -9.02 -3.60 3.92
C ILE A 82 -7.52 -3.88 4.06
N PHE A 83 -6.78 -2.91 4.60
CA PHE A 83 -5.37 -3.08 4.92
C PHE A 83 -5.17 -3.08 6.44
N LEU A 84 -4.53 -4.12 6.94
CA LEU A 84 -4.15 -4.26 8.34
C LEU A 84 -2.63 -4.40 8.40
N SER A 85 -2.00 -3.67 9.32
CA SER A 85 -0.55 -3.68 9.52
C SER A 85 -0.22 -4.24 10.89
N TYR A 86 0.69 -5.22 10.93
CA TYR A 86 1.11 -5.91 12.15
C TYR A 86 2.62 -5.75 12.35
N ASN A 87 3.04 -5.24 13.50
CA ASN A 87 4.43 -5.23 13.95
C ASN A 87 4.65 -6.24 15.07
N ASN A 88 5.92 -6.53 15.37
CA ASN A 88 6.25 -7.33 16.54
C ASN A 88 5.93 -6.50 17.79
N SER A 89 5.33 -7.09 18.81
CA SER A 89 5.03 -6.40 20.07
C SER A 89 6.29 -5.90 20.77
N GLN A 90 7.43 -6.52 20.52
CA GLN A 90 8.74 -6.07 21.02
C GLN A 90 9.19 -4.72 20.43
N ASP A 91 8.65 -4.32 19.27
CA ASP A 91 8.96 -3.02 18.65
C ASP A 91 8.20 -1.87 19.34
N GLY A 92 7.16 -2.19 20.12
CA GLY A 92 6.34 -1.23 20.86
C GLY A 92 5.11 -0.71 20.09
N GLU A 93 4.44 0.26 20.72
CA GLU A 93 3.17 0.82 20.24
C GLU A 93 3.40 1.95 19.23
N HIS A 94 3.18 1.65 17.94
CA HIS A 94 3.43 2.60 16.85
C HIS A 94 2.17 3.11 16.15
N TYR A 95 0.98 2.65 16.56
CA TYR A 95 -0.29 2.98 15.89
C TYR A 95 -0.51 4.49 15.77
N THR A 96 -0.39 5.23 16.88
CA THR A 96 -0.63 6.69 16.89
C THR A 96 0.35 7.44 15.98
N ALA A 97 1.63 7.07 16.00
CA ALA A 97 2.65 7.67 15.15
C ALA A 97 2.39 7.37 13.67
N HIS A 98 2.07 6.11 13.34
CA HIS A 98 1.71 5.69 11.99
C HIS A 98 0.48 6.43 11.46
N TYR A 99 -0.59 6.51 12.26
CA TYR A 99 -1.82 7.18 11.86
C TYR A 99 -1.61 8.69 11.67
N SER A 100 -0.84 9.32 12.56
CA SER A 100 -0.47 10.75 12.44
C SER A 100 0.31 11.01 11.15
N HIS A 101 1.28 10.15 10.84
CA HIS A 101 2.04 10.25 9.59
C HIS A 101 1.16 10.02 8.36
N PHE A 102 0.30 9.00 8.36
CA PHE A 102 -0.65 8.75 7.27
C PHE A 102 -1.57 9.95 7.01
N ARG A 103 -2.11 10.55 8.06
CA ARG A 103 -2.92 11.77 7.95
C ARG A 103 -2.14 12.93 7.35
N TRP A 104 -0.93 13.18 7.85
CA TRP A 104 -0.06 14.21 7.28
C TRP A 104 0.22 13.95 5.79
N TYR A 105 0.65 12.74 5.44
CA TYR A 105 0.97 12.34 4.06
C TYR A 105 -0.21 12.59 3.11
N ARG A 106 -1.41 12.17 3.52
CA ARG A 106 -2.65 12.30 2.74
C ARG A 106 -3.14 13.74 2.59
N THR A 107 -2.78 14.64 3.51
CA THR A 107 -3.33 16.00 3.58
C THR A 107 -2.32 17.11 3.30
N ARG A 108 -1.01 16.80 3.24
CA ARG A 108 0.06 17.81 3.11
C ARG A 108 -0.05 18.69 1.87
N GLN A 109 -0.65 18.19 0.79
CA GLN A 109 -0.85 18.95 -0.46
C GLN A 109 -2.26 19.56 -0.58
N MET A 110 -3.17 19.25 0.37
CA MET A 110 -4.55 19.72 0.33
C MET A 110 -4.65 21.16 0.87
N SER A 111 -5.53 21.95 0.27
CA SER A 111 -5.94 23.24 0.83
C SER A 111 -6.64 23.08 2.18
N SER A 112 -6.68 24.13 2.99
CA SER A 112 -7.42 24.10 4.26
C SER A 112 -8.90 23.77 4.09
N PHE A 113 -9.52 24.26 3.01
CA PHE A 113 -10.91 23.97 2.67
C PHE A 113 -11.16 22.48 2.39
N GLU A 114 -10.30 21.85 1.57
CA GLU A 114 -10.45 20.43 1.23
C GLU A 114 -10.20 19.53 2.44
N ARG A 115 -9.29 19.91 3.34
CA ARG A 115 -9.02 19.19 4.58
C ARG A 115 -10.27 19.08 5.46
N VAL A 116 -10.93 20.21 5.72
CA VAL A 116 -12.17 20.25 6.54
C VAL A 116 -13.33 19.50 5.86
N LYS A 117 -13.40 19.54 4.53
CA LYS A 117 -14.45 18.85 3.77
C LYS A 117 -14.35 17.32 3.84
N HIS A 118 -13.14 16.77 3.80
CA HIS A 118 -12.91 15.34 3.59
C HIS A 118 -12.36 14.58 4.81
N TYR A 119 -11.86 15.30 5.81
CA TYR A 119 -11.36 14.72 7.05
C TYR A 119 -12.12 15.32 8.22
N PHE A 120 -12.48 14.49 9.19
CA PHE A 120 -13.04 14.93 10.46
C PHE A 120 -11.89 15.50 11.32
N ILE A 121 -11.66 16.81 11.22
CA ILE A 121 -10.61 17.56 11.93
C ILE A 121 -11.25 18.59 12.85
#